data_AF-A0A529XGE2-F1
#
_entry.id   AF-A0A529XGE2-F1
#
_cell.length_a   1.000
_cell.length_b   1.000
_cell.length_c   1.000
_cell.angle_alpha   90.00
_cell.angle_beta   90.00
_cell.angle_gamma   90.00
#
_symmetry.space_group_name_H-M   'P 1'
#
loop_
_entity.id
_entity.type
_entity.pdbx_description
1 polymer ?
#
loop_
_entity_poly.entity_id
_entity_poly.type
_entity_poly.pdbx_seq_one_letter_code
_entity_poly.pdbx_strand_id
1 'polypeptide(L)'
;MSEPILPPIGMLAELTHRCPLQCPYCSNPLELLKANRELDTQTWLDLFSQAAELGVLQVHLSGGEPTLRRDLEQLIAGCSARGVYT
;
A
#
# COMPACT_ATOMS: atom_id res chain seq x y z
N MET A 1 -17.73 30.02 -4.85
CA MET A 1 -17.96 28.57 -5.04
C MET A 1 -16.60 27.91 -4.87
N SER A 2 -16.47 26.91 -4.00
CA SER A 2 -15.20 26.18 -3.83
C SER A 2 -14.91 25.36 -5.08
N GLU A 3 -13.65 25.29 -5.47
CA GLU A 3 -13.16 24.44 -6.55
C GLU A 3 -13.43 22.96 -6.19
N PRO A 4 -13.77 22.09 -7.18
CA PRO A 4 -13.99 20.67 -6.91
C PRO A 4 -12.70 19.99 -6.45
N ILE A 5 -12.80 19.18 -5.39
CA ILE A 5 -11.68 18.37 -4.90
C ILE A 5 -11.52 17.18 -5.86
N LEU A 6 -10.39 17.12 -6.54
CA LEU A 6 -10.02 15.99 -7.38
C LEU A 6 -9.50 14.83 -6.51
N PRO A 7 -9.67 13.58 -6.96
CA PRO A 7 -9.13 12.44 -6.25
C PRO A 7 -7.59 12.44 -6.26
N PRO A 8 -6.96 11.80 -5.28
CA PRO A 8 -5.52 11.63 -5.28
C PRO A 8 -5.08 10.80 -6.50
N ILE A 9 -4.04 11.25 -7.20
CA ILE A 9 -3.51 10.56 -8.38
C ILE A 9 -2.86 9.23 -7.99
N GLY A 10 -2.21 9.19 -6.83
CA GLY A 10 -1.50 8.01 -6.34
C GLY A 10 -1.69 7.76 -4.85
N MET A 11 -1.47 6.51 -4.44
CA MET A 11 -1.50 6.03 -3.08
C MET A 11 -0.19 5.31 -2.75
N LEU A 12 0.46 5.67 -1.64
CA LEU A 12 1.58 4.90 -1.10
C LEU A 12 1.03 3.90 -0.07
N ALA A 13 1.12 2.61 -0.36
CA ALA A 13 0.62 1.53 0.48
C ALA A 13 1.78 0.87 1.23
N GLU A 14 2.00 1.25 2.48
CA GLU A 14 3.01 0.63 3.34
C GLU A 14 2.51 -0.71 3.89
N LEU A 15 2.81 -1.81 3.19
CA LEU A 15 2.16 -3.10 3.43
C LEU A 15 2.67 -3.82 4.68
N THR A 16 3.91 -3.58 5.06
CA THR A 16 4.59 -4.24 6.19
C THR A 16 5.72 -3.35 6.68
N HIS A 17 6.04 -3.35 7.97
CA HIS A 17 7.28 -2.71 8.45
C HIS A 17 8.46 -3.68 8.53
N ARG A 18 8.26 -4.97 8.22
CA ARG A 18 9.36 -5.92 8.15
C ARG A 18 10.30 -5.53 7.02
N CYS A 19 11.60 -5.49 7.30
CA CYS A 19 12.65 -5.24 6.32
C CYS A 19 13.86 -6.12 6.69
N PRO A 20 14.54 -6.77 5.73
CA PRO A 20 15.76 -7.51 6.03
C PRO A 20 16.96 -6.59 6.30
N LEU A 21 16.80 -5.27 6.10
CA LEU A 21 17.84 -4.26 6.25
C LEU A 21 17.53 -3.29 7.40
N GLN A 22 18.57 -2.57 7.85
CA GLN A 22 18.50 -1.54 8.88
C GLN A 22 19.28 -0.31 8.41
N CYS A 23 18.81 0.28 7.30
CA CYS A 23 19.49 1.39 6.64
C CYS A 23 19.54 2.63 7.57
N PRO A 24 20.70 3.31 7.71
CA PRO A 24 20.84 4.49 8.57
C PRO A 24 20.03 5.71 8.07
N TYR A 25 19.54 5.64 6.83
CA TYR A 25 18.73 6.67 6.17
C TYR A 25 17.27 6.23 5.97
N CYS A 26 16.81 5.16 6.63
CA CYS A 26 15.42 4.73 6.51
C CYS A 26 14.48 5.83 7.03
N SER A 27 13.44 6.15 6.26
CA SER A 27 12.44 7.16 6.61
C SER A 27 11.42 6.68 7.64
N ASN A 28 11.37 5.37 7.90
CA ASN A 28 10.40 4.80 8.84
C ASN A 28 10.74 5.19 10.28
N PRO A 29 9.71 5.28 11.15
CA PRO A 29 9.93 5.58 12.56
C PRO A 29 10.75 4.48 13.24
N LEU A 30 11.40 4.83 14.35
CA LEU A 30 12.14 3.85 15.16
C LEU A 30 11.20 2.79 15.76
N GLU A 31 9.99 3.19 16.13
CA GLU A 31 8.97 2.29 16.67
C GLU A 31 8.10 1.72 15.56
N LEU A 32 8.51 0.55 15.05
CA LEU A 32 7.82 -0.14 13.97
C LEU A 32 6.64 -0.99 14.46
N LEU A 33 5.50 -0.88 13.78
CA LEU A 33 4.38 -1.82 13.86
C LEU A 33 4.86 -3.28 13.70
N LYS A 34 4.45 -4.14 14.64
CA LYS A 34 4.76 -5.57 14.59
C LYS A 34 3.90 -6.28 13.55
N ALA A 35 4.43 -7.35 12.98
CA ALA A 35 3.78 -8.15 11.94
C ALA A 35 2.33 -8.58 12.27
N ASN A 36 2.06 -8.93 13.54
CA ASN A 36 0.73 -9.37 13.99
C ASN A 36 -0.30 -8.23 14.11
N ARG A 37 0.09 -6.99 13.81
CA ARG A 37 -0.78 -5.81 13.81
C ARG A 37 -0.92 -5.18 12.43
N GLU A 38 -0.24 -5.73 11.42
CA GLU A 38 -0.39 -5.31 10.03
C GLU A 38 -1.77 -5.67 9.50
N LEU A 39 -2.25 -4.92 8.49
CA LEU A 39 -3.51 -5.24 7.82
C LEU A 39 -3.40 -6.58 7.09
N ASP A 40 -4.48 -7.37 7.20
CA ASP A 40 -4.62 -8.62 6.47
C ASP A 40 -4.86 -8.38 4.96
N THR A 41 -4.75 -9.46 4.19
CA THR A 41 -4.87 -9.42 2.74
C THR A 41 -6.23 -8.90 2.29
N GLN A 42 -7.32 -9.32 2.93
CA GLN A 42 -8.66 -8.95 2.52
C GLN A 42 -8.89 -7.45 2.72
N THR A 43 -8.44 -6.92 3.86
CA THR A 43 -8.51 -5.48 4.16
C THR A 43 -7.75 -4.67 3.12
N TRP A 44 -6.56 -5.12 2.69
CA TRP A 44 -5.82 -4.44 1.62
C TRP A 44 -6.54 -4.48 0.28
N LEU A 45 -7.10 -5.62 -0.11
CA LEU A 45 -7.86 -5.75 -1.36
C LEU A 45 -9.09 -4.82 -1.36
N ASP A 46 -9.78 -4.73 -0.23
CA ASP A 46 -10.93 -3.83 -0.04
C ASP A 46 -10.50 -2.36 -0.11
N LEU A 47 -9.32 -2.00 0.42
CA LEU A 47 -8.75 -0.66 0.32
C LEU A 47 -8.37 -0.30 -1.12
N PHE A 48 -7.75 -1.22 -1.87
CA PHE A 48 -7.43 -0.98 -3.28
C PHE A 48 -8.67 -0.83 -4.15
N SER A 49 -9.73 -1.56 -3.83
CA SER A 49 -11.05 -1.37 -4.44
C SER A 49 -11.56 0.05 -4.22
N GLN A 50 -11.56 0.52 -2.98
CA GLN A 50 -12.02 1.87 -2.63
C GLN A 50 -11.13 2.95 -3.27
N ALA A 51 -9.81 2.74 -3.33
CA ALA A 51 -8.89 3.66 -3.98
C ALA A 51 -9.19 3.77 -5.49
N ALA A 52 -9.44 2.65 -6.16
CA ALA A 52 -9.83 2.63 -7.57
C ALA A 52 -11.17 3.36 -7.80
N GLU A 53 -12.17 3.10 -6.96
CA GLU A 53 -13.49 3.75 -7.01
C GLU A 53 -13.41 5.27 -6.75
N LEU A 54 -12.46 5.70 -5.91
CA LEU A 54 -12.19 7.11 -5.67
C LEU A 54 -11.56 7.79 -6.89
N GLY A 55 -10.83 7.05 -7.73
CA GLY A 55 -10.14 7.57 -8.92
C GLY A 55 -8.60 7.59 -8.80
N VAL A 56 -8.04 6.83 -7.86
CA VAL A 56 -6.58 6.62 -7.78
C VAL A 56 -6.09 5.88 -9.02
N LEU A 57 -5.04 6.39 -9.65
CA LEU A 57 -4.46 5.81 -10.87
C LEU A 57 -3.29 4.86 -10.56
N GLN A 58 -2.52 5.16 -9.52
CA GLN A 58 -1.31 4.42 -9.17
C GLN A 58 -1.23 4.07 -7.69
N VAL A 59 -0.87 2.83 -7.36
CA VAL A 59 -0.56 2.40 -5.99
C VAL A 59 0.91 1.99 -5.92
N HIS A 60 1.70 2.69 -5.10
CA HIS A 60 3.07 2.29 -4.78
C HIS A 60 3.02 1.29 -3.63
N LEU A 61 3.25 0.01 -3.94
CA LEU A 61 3.38 -1.03 -2.93
C LEU A 61 4.74 -0.88 -2.23
N SER A 62 4.70 -0.51 -0.96
CA SER A 62 5.86 -0.15 -0.15
C SER A 62 5.84 -0.91 1.19
N GLY A 63 6.69 -0.52 2.12
CA GLY A 63 6.83 -1.11 3.43
C GLY A 63 8.09 -0.61 4.13
N GLY A 64 8.60 -1.46 5.01
CA GLY A 64 9.99 -1.90 4.90
C GLY A 64 10.20 -2.57 3.54
N GLU A 65 10.18 -3.89 3.47
CA GLU A 65 10.37 -4.65 2.24
C GLU A 65 9.07 -5.40 1.84
N PRO A 66 8.32 -4.94 0.82
CA PRO A 66 7.05 -5.54 0.43
C PRO A 66 7.18 -7.00 -0.01
N THR A 67 8.33 -7.42 -0.57
CA THR A 67 8.55 -8.82 -1.00
C THR A 67 8.62 -9.82 0.16
N LEU A 68 8.66 -9.36 1.42
CA LEU A 68 8.51 -10.22 2.60
C LEU A 68 7.06 -10.65 2.88
N ARG A 69 6.08 -10.10 2.18
CA ARG A 69 4.68 -10.54 2.27
C ARG A 69 4.43 -11.71 1.33
N ARG A 70 3.96 -12.84 1.88
CA ARG A 70 3.64 -14.05 1.10
C ARG A 70 2.46 -13.88 0.15
N ASP A 71 1.60 -12.92 0.45
CA ASP A 71 0.39 -12.57 -0.29
C ASP A 71 0.62 -11.43 -1.30
N LEU A 72 1.85 -10.98 -1.53
CA LEU A 72 2.14 -9.84 -2.41
C LEU A 72 1.57 -10.04 -3.83
N GLU A 73 1.72 -11.22 -4.41
CA GLU A 73 1.18 -11.52 -5.75
C GLU A 73 -0.35 -11.37 -5.81
N GLN A 74 -1.04 -11.77 -4.74
CA GLN A 74 -2.49 -11.60 -4.63
C GLN A 74 -2.88 -10.12 -4.54
N LEU A 75 -2.09 -9.31 -3.82
CA LEU A 75 -2.30 -7.86 -3.73
C LEU A 75 -2.09 -7.17 -5.08
N ILE A 76 -1.02 -7.52 -5.80
CA ILE A 76 -0.73 -7.01 -7.16
C ILE A 76 -1.88 -7.39 -8.11
N ALA A 77 -2.32 -8.65 -8.08
CA ALA A 77 -3.44 -9.10 -8.91
C ALA A 77 -4.73 -8.34 -8.60
N GLY A 78 -4.98 -8.03 -7.32
CA GLY A 78 -6.10 -7.20 -6.87
C GLY A 78 -6.08 -5.80 -7.45
N CYS A 79 -4.94 -5.10 -7.41
CA CYS A 79 -4.78 -3.79 -8.02
C CYS A 79 -4.96 -3.85 -9.55
N SER A 80 -4.31 -4.83 -10.20
CA SER A 80 -4.38 -5.01 -11.65
C SER A 80 -5.80 -5.26 -12.13
N ALA A 81 -6.58 -6.09 -11.43
CA ALA A 81 -7.98 -6.38 -11.74
C ALA A 81 -8.89 -5.14 -11.63
N ARG A 82 -8.47 -4.12 -10.88
CA ARG A 82 -9.17 -2.83 -10.75
C ARG A 82 -8.65 -1.76 -11.70
N GLY A 83 -7.68 -2.06 -12.55
CA GLY A 83 -7.06 -1.10 -13.47
C GLY A 83 -6.16 -0.08 -12.78
N VAL A 84 -5.73 -0.37 -11.55
CA VAL A 84 -4.79 0.47 -10.80
C VAL A 84 -3.36 0.00 -11.13
N TYR A 85 -2.54 0.92 -11.64
CA TYR A 85 -1.14 0.62 -11.92
C TYR A 85 -0.37 0.46 -10.61
N THR A 86 0.45 -0.59 -10.52
CA THR A 86 1.35 -0.84 -9.39
C THR A 86 2.78 -0.89 -9.86
#